data_AF-A0A6J1EHE8-F1
#
_entry.id   AF-A0A6J1EHE8-F1
#
_cell.length_a   1.000
_cell.length_b   1.000
_cell.length_c   1.000
_cell.angle_alpha   90.00
_cell.angle_beta   90.00
_cell.angle_gamma   90.00
#
_symmetry.space_group_name_H-M   'P 1'
#
loop_
_entity.id
_entity.type
_entity.pdbx_description
1 polymer ?
#
loop_
_entity_poly.entity_id
_entity_poly.type
_entity_poly.pdbx_seq_one_letter_code
_entity_poly.pdbx_strand_id
1 'polypeptide(L)'
;MSLSDLLFLLENGVMAVWKKVIRREDWEKKLNDVRIRKEDMNKLVMNFLVTEGYVDAAEKFRIESGAEQIDLATITDRMAVKKAVQCGNVEDAIEKVNDLNPEILDTNPQLFFHLQQQRLIELIRNGKVEEALEFAQEELAPRGEENQSFLAELERTVALLAFEDVSNCPVRDLLDISLRLKTANEVNAAILTSQSHEKDPKLQNLLKMLMWAQDQLDEKAAYPHINDLSTAMLEDPPI
;
A
#
# COMPACT_ATOMS: atom_id res chain seq x y z
N MET A 1 -45.57 38.46 -4.87
CA MET A 1 -44.97 37.12 -4.91
C MET A 1 -46.09 36.12 -4.73
N SER A 2 -46.39 35.34 -5.76
CA SER A 2 -47.53 34.41 -5.79
C SER A 2 -47.16 33.08 -5.12
N LEU A 3 -48.16 32.31 -4.68
CA LEU A 3 -47.97 30.97 -4.11
C LEU A 3 -47.27 30.01 -5.10
N SER A 4 -47.45 30.22 -6.41
CA SER A 4 -46.72 29.52 -7.46
C SER A 4 -45.23 29.88 -7.50
N ASP A 5 -44.86 31.12 -7.17
CA ASP A 5 -43.44 31.54 -7.11
C ASP A 5 -42.72 30.90 -5.89
N LEU A 6 -43.44 30.74 -4.78
CA LEU A 6 -42.95 30.03 -3.59
C LEU A 6 -42.78 28.53 -3.82
N LEU A 7 -43.71 27.91 -4.56
CA LEU A 7 -43.64 26.49 -4.91
C LEU A 7 -42.51 26.22 -5.92
N PHE A 8 -42.29 27.13 -6.87
CA PHE A 8 -41.20 27.03 -7.85
C PHE A 8 -39.82 27.16 -7.21
N LEU A 9 -39.67 27.95 -6.14
CA LEU A 9 -38.44 28.04 -5.35
C LEU A 9 -38.21 26.82 -4.44
N LEU A 10 -39.28 26.13 -4.02
CA LEU A 10 -39.21 24.86 -3.28
C LEU A 10 -38.93 23.66 -4.22
N GLU A 11 -39.52 23.64 -5.43
CA GLU A 11 -39.30 22.59 -6.43
C GLU A 11 -37.93 22.74 -7.15
N ASN A 12 -37.45 23.96 -7.36
CA ASN A 12 -36.08 24.24 -7.81
C ASN A 12 -35.14 24.54 -6.66
N GLY A 13 -35.51 24.13 -5.44
CA GLY A 13 -34.72 24.27 -4.24
C GLY A 13 -33.40 23.54 -4.41
N VAL A 14 -32.37 24.28 -4.85
CA VAL A 14 -31.06 24.18 -4.22
C VAL A 14 -31.35 24.41 -2.74
N MET A 15 -31.69 23.33 -2.03
CA MET A 15 -31.75 23.30 -0.58
C MET A 15 -30.37 23.77 -0.17
N ALA A 16 -30.24 25.04 0.20
CA ALA A 16 -29.06 25.52 0.86
C ALA A 16 -28.96 24.66 2.11
N VAL A 17 -28.12 23.63 2.04
CA VAL A 17 -27.90 22.72 3.16
C VAL A 17 -27.35 23.62 4.25
N TRP A 18 -28.16 23.87 5.28
CA TRP A 18 -27.73 24.63 6.45
C TRP A 18 -26.70 23.78 7.17
N LYS A 19 -25.45 23.85 6.69
CA LYS A 19 -24.32 23.19 7.32
C LYS A 19 -24.07 23.88 8.64
N LYS A 20 -23.93 23.09 9.70
CA LYS A 20 -23.55 23.62 11.01
C LYS A 20 -22.16 24.26 10.89
N VAL A 21 -22.03 25.54 11.23
CA VAL A 21 -20.71 26.20 11.25
C VAL A 21 -20.06 25.93 12.60
N ILE A 22 -18.85 25.36 12.58
CA ILE A 22 -18.00 25.14 13.74
C ILE A 22 -16.79 26.07 13.59
N ARG A 23 -16.57 26.93 14.59
CA ARG A 23 -15.45 27.88 14.56
C ARG A 23 -14.15 27.20 15.00
N ARG A 24 -13.02 27.75 14.56
CA ARG A 24 -11.67 27.29 14.94
C ARG A 24 -11.48 27.14 16.44
N GLU A 25 -11.87 28.16 17.21
CA GLU A 25 -11.73 28.16 18.67
C GLU A 25 -12.45 26.97 19.33
N ASP A 26 -13.68 26.68 18.90
CA ASP A 26 -14.46 25.55 19.42
C ASP A 26 -13.87 24.20 18.99
N TRP A 27 -13.30 24.14 17.78
CA TRP A 27 -12.65 22.95 17.26
C TRP A 27 -11.35 22.63 18.00
N GLU A 28 -10.47 23.62 18.15
CA GLU A 28 -9.20 23.49 18.87
C GLU A 28 -9.42 23.14 20.33
N LYS A 29 -10.45 23.73 20.97
CA LYS A 29 -10.82 23.36 22.34
C LYS A 29 -11.17 21.87 22.43
N LYS A 30 -12.01 21.37 21.53
CA LYS A 30 -12.36 19.94 21.50
C LYS A 30 -11.16 19.05 21.22
N LEU A 31 -10.27 19.47 20.32
CA LEU A 31 -9.05 18.73 20.00
C LEU A 31 -8.11 18.64 21.22
N ASN A 32 -7.94 19.74 21.95
CA ASN A 32 -7.14 19.79 23.17
C ASN A 32 -7.74 18.99 24.33
N ASP A 33 -9.07 18.82 24.36
CA ASP A 33 -9.74 17.97 25.34
C ASP A 33 -9.52 16.46 25.08
N VAL A 34 -9.09 16.07 23.88
CA VAL A 34 -8.76 14.67 23.56
C VAL A 34 -7.44 14.28 24.23
N ARG A 35 -7.52 13.36 25.19
CA ARG A 35 -6.34 12.82 25.87
C ARG A 35 -5.80 11.60 25.15
N ILE A 36 -4.64 11.74 24.53
CA ILE A 36 -3.88 10.64 23.94
C ILE A 36 -2.71 10.31 24.87
N ARG A 37 -2.54 9.03 25.21
CA ARG A 37 -1.41 8.60 26.04
C ARG A 37 -0.15 8.59 25.21
N LYS A 38 0.97 8.98 25.81
CA LYS A 38 2.28 8.98 25.13
C LYS A 38 2.65 7.56 24.68
N GLU A 39 2.27 6.55 25.45
CA GLU A 39 2.52 5.14 25.15
C GLU A 39 1.82 4.71 23.86
N ASP A 40 0.58 5.17 23.63
CA ASP A 40 -0.19 4.86 22.43
C ASP A 40 0.43 5.52 21.19
N MET A 41 0.89 6.78 21.33
CA MET A 41 1.66 7.45 20.28
C MET A 41 2.98 6.73 19.97
N ASN A 42 3.71 6.31 21.00
CA ASN A 42 4.97 5.59 20.81
C ASN A 42 4.74 4.25 20.10
N LYS A 43 3.68 3.52 20.46
CA LYS A 43 3.28 2.29 19.77
C LYS A 43 2.94 2.54 18.31
N LEU A 44 2.26 3.65 18.01
CA LEU A 44 1.91 4.04 16.65
C LEU A 44 3.15 4.34 15.79
N VAL A 45 4.08 5.13 16.32
CA VAL A 45 5.35 5.44 15.64
C VAL A 45 6.19 4.19 15.47
N MET A 46 6.32 3.37 16.51
CA MET A 46 7.09 2.11 16.43
C MET A 46 6.50 1.15 15.40
N ASN A 47 5.18 0.99 15.37
CA ASN A 47 4.49 0.20 14.34
C ASN A 47 4.83 0.69 12.93
N PHE A 48 4.81 2.01 12.69
CA PHE A 48 5.17 2.56 11.40
C PHE A 48 6.62 2.27 11.01
N LEU A 49 7.57 2.53 11.91
CA LEU A 49 9.00 2.31 11.66
C LEU A 49 9.29 0.83 11.36
N VAL A 50 8.63 -0.06 12.09
CA VAL A 50 8.77 -1.51 11.89
C VAL A 50 8.14 -1.92 10.57
N THR A 51 6.87 -1.61 10.32
CA THR A 51 6.17 -2.03 9.09
C THR A 51 6.86 -1.51 7.82
N GLU A 52 7.31 -0.25 7.81
CA GLU A 52 8.06 0.33 6.67
C GLU A 52 9.52 -0.14 6.58
N GLY A 53 10.05 -0.74 7.65
CA GLY A 53 11.40 -1.33 7.65
C GLY A 53 12.53 -0.35 7.94
N TYR A 54 12.25 0.75 8.64
CA TYR A 54 13.25 1.72 9.07
C TYR A 54 14.00 1.24 10.32
N VAL A 55 14.86 0.22 10.15
CA VAL A 55 15.57 -0.48 11.25
C VAL A 55 16.33 0.49 12.17
N ASP A 56 17.17 1.36 11.61
CA ASP A 56 17.99 2.29 12.39
C ASP A 56 17.15 3.29 13.19
N ALA A 57 16.04 3.75 12.59
CA ALA A 57 15.12 4.66 13.25
C ALA A 57 14.32 3.95 14.34
N ALA A 58 13.85 2.72 14.08
CA ALA A 58 13.15 1.89 15.06
C ALA A 58 14.04 1.64 16.29
N GLU A 59 15.32 1.34 16.10
CA GLU A 59 16.23 1.09 17.22
C GLU A 59 16.48 2.34 18.07
N LYS A 60 16.80 3.47 17.42
CA LYS A 60 17.00 4.74 18.13
C LYS A 60 15.73 5.16 18.87
N PHE A 61 14.57 5.06 18.21
CA PHE A 61 13.28 5.38 18.79
C PHE A 61 12.97 4.50 19.99
N ARG A 62 13.26 3.19 19.92
CA ARG A 62 13.08 2.25 21.03
C ARG A 62 13.91 2.64 22.26
N ILE A 63 15.19 2.98 22.08
CA ILE A 63 16.09 3.40 23.16
C ILE A 63 15.56 4.65 23.87
N GLU A 64 15.09 5.64 23.11
CA GLU A 64 14.62 6.91 23.66
C GLU A 64 13.21 6.83 24.27
N SER A 65 12.31 6.06 23.66
CA SER A 65 10.89 6.02 24.03
C SER A 65 10.56 4.94 25.07
N GLY A 66 11.43 3.95 25.26
CA GLY A 66 11.15 2.77 26.09
C GLY A 66 10.04 1.87 25.52
N ALA A 67 9.74 1.98 24.22
CA ALA A 67 8.74 1.15 23.55
C ALA A 67 9.10 -0.35 23.57
N GLU A 68 8.11 -1.20 23.29
CA GLU A 68 8.21 -2.66 23.34
C GLU A 68 9.43 -3.20 22.57
N GLN A 69 10.03 -4.28 23.08
CA GLN A 69 11.11 -4.97 22.40
C GLN A 69 10.56 -5.67 21.16
N ILE A 70 11.00 -5.20 19.99
CA ILE A 70 10.76 -5.84 18.70
C ILE A 70 12.09 -6.46 18.29
N ASP A 71 12.03 -7.69 17.78
CA ASP A 71 13.20 -8.35 17.22
C ASP A 71 13.58 -7.69 15.89
N LEU A 72 14.59 -6.81 15.95
CA LEU A 72 15.07 -6.07 14.78
C LEU A 72 15.67 -6.96 13.69
N ALA A 73 16.06 -8.20 14.01
CA ALA A 73 16.54 -9.16 13.03
C ALA A 73 15.44 -9.45 11.99
N THR A 74 14.20 -9.66 12.46
CA THR A 74 13.04 -9.91 11.58
C THR A 74 12.77 -8.78 10.59
N ILE A 75 13.03 -7.53 11.00
CA ILE A 75 12.90 -6.35 10.13
C ILE A 75 13.99 -6.37 9.06
N THR A 76 15.23 -6.65 9.47
CA THR A 76 16.39 -6.66 8.58
C THR A 76 16.24 -7.73 7.50
N ASP A 77 15.87 -8.94 7.89
CA ASP A 77 15.70 -10.06 6.95
C ASP A 77 14.57 -9.80 5.96
N ARG A 78 13.42 -9.29 6.45
CA ARG A 78 12.30 -8.89 5.58
C ARG A 78 12.71 -7.80 4.59
N MET A 79 13.49 -6.82 5.03
CA MET A 79 13.97 -5.75 4.14
C MET A 79 15.00 -6.26 3.14
N ALA A 80 15.80 -7.27 3.49
CA ALA A 80 16.68 -7.94 2.55
C ALA A 80 15.89 -8.65 1.43
N VAL A 81 14.80 -9.36 1.78
CA VAL A 81 13.87 -9.95 0.79
C VAL A 81 13.28 -8.88 -0.12
N LYS A 82 12.68 -7.83 0.46
CA LYS A 82 12.05 -6.74 -0.29
C LYS A 82 13.04 -6.11 -1.28
N LYS A 83 14.29 -5.88 -0.83
CA LYS A 83 15.36 -5.34 -1.66
C LYS A 83 15.77 -6.29 -2.79
N ALA A 84 15.86 -7.59 -2.53
CA ALA A 84 16.19 -8.58 -3.56
C ALA A 84 15.17 -8.54 -4.72
N VAL A 85 13.87 -8.48 -4.42
CA VAL A 85 12.81 -8.32 -5.43
C VAL A 85 12.95 -6.99 -6.19
N GLN A 86 13.18 -5.88 -5.49
CA GLN A 86 13.35 -4.55 -6.11
C GLN A 86 14.55 -4.48 -7.06
N CYS A 87 15.62 -5.19 -6.74
CA CYS A 87 16.81 -5.29 -7.57
C CYS A 87 16.67 -6.27 -8.76
N GLY A 88 15.56 -7.03 -8.83
CA GLY A 88 15.36 -8.07 -9.85
C GLY A 88 16.01 -9.41 -9.52
N ASN A 89 16.54 -9.58 -8.31
CA ASN A 89 17.13 -10.84 -7.84
C ASN A 89 16.03 -11.71 -7.21
N VAL A 90 15.08 -12.15 -8.04
CA VAL A 90 13.86 -12.84 -7.56
C VAL A 90 14.17 -14.22 -6.97
N GLU A 91 15.17 -14.91 -7.50
CA GLU A 91 15.60 -16.22 -6.99
C GLU A 91 16.13 -16.12 -5.54
N ASP A 92 17.02 -15.14 -5.29
CA ASP A 92 17.51 -14.82 -3.93
C ASP A 92 16.35 -14.40 -3.01
N ALA A 93 15.35 -13.68 -3.53
CA ALA A 93 14.17 -13.35 -2.75
C ALA A 93 13.35 -14.58 -2.35
N ILE A 94 13.14 -15.53 -3.26
CA ILE A 94 12.41 -16.79 -2.98
C ILE A 94 13.16 -17.62 -1.94
N GLU A 95 14.48 -17.78 -2.07
CA GLU A 95 15.31 -18.50 -1.10
C GLU A 95 15.19 -17.88 0.28
N LYS A 96 15.37 -16.55 0.40
CA LYS A 96 15.25 -15.85 1.68
C LYS A 96 13.84 -15.91 2.29
N VAL A 97 12.78 -15.90 1.48
CA VAL A 97 11.41 -16.08 1.98
C VAL A 97 11.25 -17.47 2.59
N ASN A 98 11.74 -18.51 1.91
CA ASN A 98 11.67 -19.88 2.41
C ASN A 98 12.52 -20.10 3.67
N ASP A 99 13.69 -19.47 3.74
CA ASP A 99 14.54 -19.48 4.94
C ASP A 99 13.85 -18.80 6.14
N LEU A 100 13.08 -17.74 5.88
CA LEU A 100 12.31 -17.04 6.91
C LEU A 100 11.11 -17.85 7.38
N ASN A 101 10.31 -18.34 6.43
CA ASN A 101 9.20 -19.23 6.70
C ASN A 101 8.78 -19.94 5.38
N PRO A 102 8.99 -21.26 5.27
CA PRO A 102 8.65 -22.02 4.06
C PRO A 102 7.14 -22.04 3.77
N GLU A 103 6.30 -21.87 4.79
CA GLU A 103 4.84 -21.89 4.61
C GLU A 103 4.29 -20.65 3.88
N ILE A 104 5.06 -19.55 3.78
CA ILE A 104 4.59 -18.30 3.16
C ILE A 104 4.21 -18.52 1.70
N LEU A 105 5.06 -19.23 0.94
CA LEU A 105 4.84 -19.48 -0.49
C LEU A 105 3.88 -20.65 -0.71
N ASP A 106 3.93 -21.66 0.16
CA ASP A 106 3.03 -22.83 0.10
C ASP A 106 1.56 -22.44 0.34
N THR A 107 1.31 -21.51 1.27
CA THR A 107 -0.04 -21.08 1.63
C THR A 107 -0.56 -19.92 0.77
N ASN A 108 0.28 -19.37 -0.12
CA ASN A 108 -0.08 -18.25 -0.98
C ASN A 108 0.33 -18.49 -2.45
N PRO A 109 -0.45 -19.32 -3.20
CA PRO A 109 -0.17 -19.61 -4.60
C PRO A 109 -0.13 -18.38 -5.51
N GLN A 110 -0.90 -17.34 -5.16
CA GLN A 110 -0.92 -16.08 -5.91
C GLN A 110 0.41 -15.33 -5.77
N LEU A 111 0.92 -15.19 -4.55
CA LEU A 111 2.23 -14.58 -4.33
C LEU A 111 3.34 -15.35 -5.04
N PHE A 112 3.29 -16.68 -4.94
CA PHE A 112 4.27 -17.53 -5.63
C PHE A 112 4.21 -17.36 -7.15
N PHE A 113 3.00 -17.28 -7.73
CA PHE A 113 2.82 -16.98 -9.15
C PHE A 113 3.42 -15.61 -9.53
N HIS A 114 3.11 -14.54 -8.80
CA HIS A 114 3.65 -13.21 -9.11
C HIS A 114 5.18 -13.14 -8.99
N LEU A 115 5.78 -13.86 -8.04
CA LEU A 115 7.23 -14.01 -7.94
C LEU A 115 7.80 -14.72 -9.18
N GLN A 116 7.24 -15.85 -9.57
CA GLN A 116 7.69 -16.59 -10.76
C GLN A 116 7.48 -15.76 -12.04
N GLN A 117 6.37 -15.03 -12.16
CA GLN A 117 6.14 -14.10 -13.26
C GLN A 117 7.19 -12.98 -13.28
N GLN A 118 7.53 -12.40 -12.13
CA GLN A 118 8.59 -11.40 -12.04
C GLN A 118 9.93 -12.01 -12.50
N ARG A 119 10.25 -13.24 -12.09
CA ARG A 119 11.46 -13.95 -12.55
C ARG A 119 11.48 -14.11 -14.08
N LEU A 120 10.36 -14.50 -14.69
CA LEU A 120 10.23 -14.56 -16.15
C LEU A 120 10.51 -13.19 -16.79
N ILE A 121 9.94 -12.12 -16.26
CA ILE A 121 10.18 -10.76 -16.74
C ILE A 121 11.66 -10.36 -16.65
N GLU A 122 12.35 -10.75 -15.57
CA GLU A 122 13.79 -10.50 -15.43
C GLU A 122 14.63 -11.31 -16.43
N LEU A 123 14.27 -12.56 -16.73
CA LEU A 123 14.92 -13.36 -17.78
C LEU A 123 14.78 -12.68 -19.15
N ILE A 124 13.57 -12.21 -19.48
CA ILE A 124 13.28 -11.48 -20.71
C ILE A 124 14.09 -10.18 -20.77
N ARG A 125 14.12 -9.41 -19.68
CA ARG A 125 14.87 -8.14 -19.58
C ARG A 125 16.37 -8.35 -19.78
N ASN A 126 16.91 -9.49 -19.35
CA ASN A 126 18.31 -9.86 -19.50
C ASN A 126 18.64 -10.49 -20.87
N GLY A 127 17.67 -10.58 -21.79
CA GLY A 127 17.85 -11.15 -23.13
C GLY A 127 17.98 -12.67 -23.15
N LYS A 128 17.66 -13.36 -22.05
CA LYS A 128 17.74 -14.82 -21.91
C LYS A 128 16.47 -15.48 -22.44
N VAL A 129 16.21 -15.32 -23.73
CA VAL A 129 14.93 -15.73 -24.37
C VAL A 129 14.68 -17.23 -24.28
N GLU A 130 15.71 -18.06 -24.52
CA GLU A 130 15.58 -19.52 -24.45
C GLU A 130 15.25 -19.98 -23.03
N GLU A 131 15.99 -19.51 -22.02
CA GLU A 131 15.74 -19.80 -20.60
C GLU A 131 14.35 -19.31 -20.17
N ALA A 132 13.93 -18.12 -20.63
CA ALA A 132 12.61 -17.57 -20.34
C ALA A 132 11.48 -18.45 -20.91
N LEU A 133 11.65 -18.96 -22.13
CA LEU A 133 10.65 -19.81 -22.79
C LEU A 133 10.53 -21.17 -22.10
N GLU A 134 11.67 -21.80 -21.80
CA GLU A 134 11.72 -23.07 -21.06
C GLU A 134 11.05 -22.90 -19.68
N PHE A 135 11.42 -21.86 -18.93
CA PHE A 135 10.83 -21.56 -17.63
C PHE A 135 9.32 -21.31 -17.71
N ALA A 136 8.85 -20.55 -18.71
CA ALA A 136 7.42 -20.31 -18.88
C ALA A 136 6.62 -21.60 -19.14
N GLN A 137 7.20 -22.53 -19.90
CA GLN A 137 6.57 -23.81 -20.24
C GLN A 137 6.55 -24.80 -19.06
N GLU A 138 7.67 -24.92 -18.34
CA GLU A 138 7.80 -25.91 -17.26
C GLU A 138 7.11 -25.46 -15.96
N GLU A 139 7.22 -24.18 -15.61
CA GLU A 139 6.86 -23.70 -14.27
C GLU A 139 5.55 -22.91 -14.24
N LEU A 140 5.28 -22.10 -15.27
CA LEU A 140 4.14 -21.16 -15.28
C LEU A 140 2.94 -21.71 -16.06
N ALA A 141 3.14 -22.43 -17.16
CA ALA A 141 2.04 -22.94 -17.98
C ALA A 141 1.08 -23.87 -17.22
N PRO A 142 1.54 -24.87 -16.43
CA PRO A 142 0.64 -25.74 -15.67
C PRO A 142 -0.28 -24.95 -14.72
N ARG A 143 0.19 -23.82 -14.19
CA ARG A 143 -0.56 -22.97 -13.25
C ARG A 143 -1.54 -22.03 -13.94
N GLY A 144 -1.20 -21.61 -15.16
CA GLY A 144 -2.15 -20.90 -16.02
C GLY A 144 -3.34 -21.78 -16.38
N GLU A 145 -3.12 -23.07 -16.63
CA GLU A 145 -4.20 -24.03 -16.93
C GLU A 145 -5.17 -24.20 -15.75
N GLU A 146 -4.65 -24.17 -14.52
CA GLU A 146 -5.47 -24.29 -13.29
C GLU A 146 -6.21 -22.99 -12.92
N ASN A 147 -5.71 -21.83 -13.36
CA ASN A 147 -6.30 -20.53 -13.02
C ASN A 147 -6.30 -19.55 -14.20
N GLN A 148 -7.51 -19.21 -14.66
CA GLN A 148 -7.73 -18.32 -15.80
C GLN A 148 -7.13 -16.91 -15.61
N SER A 149 -7.06 -16.38 -14.38
CA SER A 149 -6.42 -15.07 -14.16
C SER A 149 -4.90 -15.15 -14.37
N PHE A 150 -4.28 -16.24 -13.92
CA PHE A 150 -2.85 -16.49 -14.11
C PHE A 150 -2.52 -16.70 -15.58
N LEU A 151 -3.39 -17.40 -16.33
CA LEU A 151 -3.22 -17.56 -17.77
C LEU A 151 -3.18 -16.21 -18.49
N ALA A 152 -4.14 -15.32 -18.20
CA ALA A 152 -4.20 -14.00 -18.83
C ALA A 152 -2.94 -13.16 -18.52
N GLU A 153 -2.43 -13.25 -17.30
CA GLU A 153 -1.19 -12.57 -16.90
C GLU A 153 0.06 -13.19 -17.55
N LEU A 154 0.10 -14.51 -17.68
CA LEU A 154 1.18 -15.25 -18.36
C LEU A 154 1.22 -14.92 -19.85
N GLU A 155 0.08 -14.95 -20.53
CA GLU A 155 -0.04 -14.58 -21.95
C GLU A 155 0.48 -13.16 -22.21
N ARG A 156 0.14 -12.20 -21.35
CA ARG A 156 0.67 -10.83 -21.42
C ARG A 156 2.19 -10.79 -21.24
N THR A 157 2.73 -11.64 -20.37
CA THR A 157 4.17 -11.68 -20.08
C THR A 157 4.95 -12.32 -21.23
N VAL A 158 4.46 -13.45 -21.74
CA VAL A 158 5.06 -14.16 -22.89
C VAL A 158 4.94 -13.32 -24.17
N ALA A 159 3.92 -12.47 -24.29
CA ALA A 159 3.84 -11.53 -25.41
C ALA A 159 5.08 -10.63 -25.53
N LEU A 160 5.82 -10.35 -24.44
CA LEU A 160 7.09 -9.62 -24.50
C LEU A 160 8.14 -10.33 -25.37
N LEU A 161 8.11 -11.66 -25.44
CA LEU A 161 9.03 -12.46 -26.27
C LEU A 161 8.74 -12.34 -27.78
N ALA A 162 7.52 -11.92 -28.15
CA ALA A 162 7.12 -11.79 -29.55
C ALA A 162 7.60 -10.48 -30.21
N PHE A 163 8.16 -9.55 -29.43
CA PHE A 163 8.64 -8.26 -29.93
C PHE A 163 10.17 -8.18 -29.85
N GLU A 164 10.81 -7.84 -30.97
CA GLU A 164 12.26 -7.61 -31.02
C GLU A 164 12.68 -6.37 -30.22
N ASP A 165 11.83 -5.34 -30.19
CA ASP A 165 12.01 -4.14 -29.35
C ASP A 165 10.96 -4.08 -28.25
N VAL A 166 11.37 -4.50 -27.05
CA VAL A 166 10.51 -4.54 -25.87
C VAL A 166 10.10 -3.14 -25.39
N SER A 167 10.79 -2.07 -25.82
CA SER A 167 10.46 -0.68 -25.47
C SER A 167 9.21 -0.17 -26.19
N ASN A 168 8.90 -0.74 -27.36
CA ASN A 168 7.76 -0.39 -28.20
C ASN A 168 6.60 -1.39 -28.10
N CYS A 169 6.67 -2.36 -27.18
CA CYS A 169 5.62 -3.34 -27.02
C CYS A 169 4.39 -2.75 -26.29
N PRO A 170 3.17 -3.25 -26.58
CA PRO A 170 1.94 -2.79 -25.93
C PRO A 170 1.86 -3.13 -24.43
N VAL A 171 2.72 -4.04 -23.96
CA VAL A 171 2.80 -4.54 -22.57
C VAL A 171 4.07 -4.08 -21.85
N ARG A 172 4.67 -2.96 -22.30
CA ARG A 172 5.91 -2.41 -21.72
C ARG A 172 5.78 -2.00 -20.25
N ASP A 173 4.56 -1.80 -19.78
CA ASP A 173 4.23 -1.54 -18.38
C ASP A 173 4.72 -2.67 -17.46
N LEU A 174 4.80 -3.91 -17.97
CA LEU A 174 5.37 -5.04 -17.24
C LEU A 174 6.88 -4.89 -16.99
N LEU A 175 7.58 -4.10 -17.81
CA LEU A 175 8.99 -3.81 -17.62
C LEU A 175 9.23 -2.66 -16.63
N ASP A 176 8.19 -1.97 -16.19
CA ASP A 176 8.33 -0.83 -15.29
C ASP A 176 8.78 -1.25 -13.89
N ILE A 177 9.49 -0.33 -13.21
CA ILE A 177 9.90 -0.54 -11.82
C ILE A 177 8.70 -0.71 -10.88
N SER A 178 7.53 -0.16 -11.23
CA SER A 178 6.29 -0.27 -10.46
C SER A 178 5.85 -1.70 -10.25
N LEU A 179 6.08 -2.61 -11.22
CA LEU A 179 5.74 -4.01 -11.05
C LEU A 179 6.65 -4.68 -10.01
N ARG A 180 7.96 -4.41 -10.07
CA ARG A 180 8.91 -4.88 -9.04
C ARG A 180 8.53 -4.36 -7.66
N LEU A 181 8.11 -3.09 -7.56
CA LEU A 181 7.65 -2.50 -6.30
C LEU A 181 6.38 -3.17 -5.79
N LYS A 182 5.41 -3.47 -6.67
CA LYS A 182 4.18 -4.18 -6.32
C LYS A 182 4.51 -5.57 -5.75
N THR A 183 5.25 -6.39 -6.49
CA THR A 183 5.65 -7.73 -6.04
C THR A 183 6.45 -7.67 -4.73
N ALA A 184 7.38 -6.73 -4.60
CA ALA A 184 8.15 -6.54 -3.37
C ALA A 184 7.25 -6.18 -2.17
N ASN A 185 6.21 -5.37 -2.37
CA ASN A 185 5.25 -5.01 -1.33
C ASN A 185 4.35 -6.20 -0.95
N GLU A 186 3.94 -7.03 -1.92
CA GLU A 186 3.15 -8.24 -1.65
C GLU A 186 3.94 -9.27 -0.82
N VAL A 187 5.21 -9.53 -1.19
CA VAL A 187 6.12 -10.38 -0.41
C VAL A 187 6.29 -9.83 1.00
N ASN A 188 6.54 -8.53 1.11
CA ASN A 188 6.69 -7.85 2.39
C ASN A 188 5.45 -8.02 3.29
N ALA A 189 4.26 -7.85 2.72
CA ALA A 189 3.00 -8.00 3.44
C ALA A 189 2.76 -9.46 3.88
N ALA A 190 3.16 -10.44 3.07
CA ALA A 190 3.04 -11.84 3.41
C ALA A 190 3.98 -12.23 4.57
N ILE A 191 5.22 -11.76 4.56
CA ILE A 191 6.16 -11.96 5.68
C ILE A 191 5.60 -11.34 6.95
N LEU A 192 5.13 -10.09 6.91
CA LEU A 192 4.50 -9.44 8.07
C LEU A 192 3.33 -10.26 8.62
N THR A 193 2.45 -10.75 7.73
CA THR A 193 1.30 -11.57 8.13
C THR A 193 1.72 -12.86 8.82
N SER A 194 2.73 -13.56 8.29
CA SER A 194 3.26 -14.78 8.92
C SER A 194 3.89 -14.52 10.30
N GLN A 195 4.43 -13.33 10.51
CA GLN A 195 5.01 -12.90 11.78
C GLN A 195 3.95 -12.27 12.70
N SER A 196 2.65 -12.42 12.40
CA SER A 196 1.54 -11.81 13.12
C SER A 196 1.62 -10.27 13.23
N HIS A 197 2.34 -9.64 12.32
CA HIS A 197 2.39 -8.19 12.18
C HIS A 197 1.33 -7.71 11.19
N GLU A 198 0.87 -6.47 11.38
CA GLU A 198 -0.06 -5.83 10.45
C GLU A 198 0.64 -5.49 9.13
N LYS A 199 -0.06 -5.73 8.01
CA LYS A 199 0.45 -5.48 6.64
C LYS A 199 0.72 -4.00 6.37
N ASP A 200 -0.19 -3.15 6.84
CA ASP A 200 -0.16 -1.70 6.63
C ASP A 200 0.13 -0.97 7.94
N PRO A 201 0.91 0.12 7.92
CA PRO A 201 1.12 0.93 9.11
C PRO A 201 -0.18 1.53 9.64
N LYS A 202 -0.43 1.42 10.95
CA LYS A 202 -1.57 2.04 11.63
C LYS A 202 -1.65 3.54 11.38
N LEU A 203 -0.50 4.20 11.27
CA LEU A 203 -0.43 5.64 11.03
C LEU A 203 -1.05 6.01 9.67
N GLN A 204 -0.70 5.27 8.60
CA GLN A 204 -1.28 5.51 7.28
C GLN A 204 -2.80 5.27 7.30
N ASN A 205 -3.27 4.24 8.01
CA ASN A 205 -4.69 3.96 8.16
C ASN A 205 -5.42 5.07 8.94
N LEU A 206 -4.83 5.62 10.00
CA LEU A 206 -5.38 6.77 10.74
C LEU A 206 -5.47 8.02 9.87
N LEU A 207 -4.46 8.28 9.03
CA LEU A 207 -4.48 9.40 8.09
C LEU A 207 -5.59 9.24 7.03
N LYS A 208 -5.76 8.03 6.48
CA LYS A 208 -6.88 7.73 5.57
C LYS A 208 -8.23 7.90 6.26
N MET A 209 -8.36 7.45 7.51
CA MET A 209 -9.58 7.62 8.30
C MET A 209 -9.86 9.10 8.62
N LEU A 210 -8.83 9.91 8.86
CA LEU A 210 -8.97 11.36 9.03
C LEU A 210 -9.54 11.99 7.76
N MET A 211 -8.96 11.71 6.59
CA MET A 211 -9.46 12.23 5.31
C MET A 211 -10.92 11.81 5.08
N TRP A 212 -11.22 10.52 5.26
CA TRP A 212 -12.58 10.02 5.14
C TRP A 212 -13.54 10.70 6.13
N ALA A 213 -13.14 10.88 7.39
CA ALA A 213 -13.97 11.53 8.39
C ALA A 213 -14.25 13.00 8.05
N GLN A 214 -13.28 13.68 7.41
CA GLN A 214 -13.47 15.03 6.89
C GLN A 214 -14.47 15.04 5.72
N ASP A 215 -14.32 14.14 4.74
CA ASP A 215 -15.26 14.02 3.62
C ASP A 215 -16.71 13.78 4.11
N GLN A 216 -16.88 12.96 5.15
CA GLN A 216 -18.19 12.71 5.77
C GLN A 216 -18.73 13.91 6.56
N LEU A 217 -17.85 14.77 7.08
CA LEU A 217 -18.23 15.95 7.84
C LEU A 217 -18.54 17.13 6.91
N ASP A 218 -17.91 17.20 5.74
CA ASP A 218 -18.17 18.22 4.71
C ASP A 218 -19.64 18.26 4.32
N GLU A 219 -20.34 17.13 4.28
CA GLU A 219 -21.79 17.09 3.99
C GLU A 219 -22.64 17.76 5.07
N LYS A 220 -22.14 17.85 6.31
CA LYS A 220 -22.93 18.15 7.52
C LYS A 220 -22.56 19.48 8.17
N ALA A 221 -21.31 19.92 8.03
CA ALA A 221 -20.77 21.07 8.73
C ALA A 221 -19.76 21.83 7.88
N ALA A 222 -19.63 23.12 8.16
CA ALA A 222 -18.49 23.93 7.77
C ALA A 222 -17.59 24.04 9.00
N TYR A 223 -16.37 23.53 8.93
CA TYR A 223 -15.46 23.40 10.07
C TYR A 223 -14.00 23.58 9.61
N PRO A 224 -13.05 23.77 10.55
CA PRO A 224 -11.65 23.89 10.19
C PRO A 224 -11.10 22.58 9.60
N HIS A 225 -10.56 22.65 8.40
CA HIS A 225 -10.17 21.49 7.60
C HIS A 225 -8.65 21.33 7.53
N ILE A 226 -8.14 20.10 7.58
CA ILE A 226 -6.74 19.79 7.31
C ILE A 226 -6.62 19.36 5.85
N ASN A 227 -6.07 20.24 5.01
CA ASN A 227 -5.82 19.96 3.59
C ASN A 227 -4.45 19.34 3.34
N ASP A 228 -3.46 19.75 4.13
CA ASP A 228 -2.09 19.25 4.05
C ASP A 228 -1.74 18.46 5.32
N LEU A 229 -1.66 17.14 5.16
CA LEU A 229 -1.31 16.21 6.24
C LEU A 229 0.13 16.39 6.74
N SER A 230 1.02 16.99 5.94
CA SER A 230 2.43 17.18 6.31
C SER A 230 2.61 18.34 7.29
N THR A 231 1.81 19.39 7.14
CA THR A 231 1.82 20.56 8.04
C THR A 231 0.79 20.44 9.15
N ALA A 232 -0.25 19.61 8.96
CA ALA A 232 -1.37 19.42 9.88
C ALA A 232 -2.04 20.75 10.28
N MET A 233 -1.93 21.77 9.43
CA MET A 233 -2.51 23.09 9.69
C MET A 233 -4.01 23.06 9.44
N LEU A 234 -4.77 23.63 10.39
CA LEU A 234 -6.20 23.86 10.23
C LEU A 234 -6.43 25.09 9.37
N GLU A 235 -7.16 24.92 8.27
CA GLU A 235 -7.65 26.00 7.42
C GLU A 235 -9.10 26.29 7.79
N ASP A 236 -9.46 27.57 7.88
CA ASP A 236 -10.84 27.93 8.23
C ASP A 236 -11.80 27.54 7.11
N PRO A 237 -13.05 27.14 7.44
CA PRO A 237 -14.02 26.81 6.43
C PRO A 237 -14.28 28.02 5.53
N PRO A 238 -14.47 27.82 4.21
CA PRO A 238 -14.94 28.90 3.34
C PRO A 238 -16.30 29.36 3.86
N ILE A 239 -16.38 30.66 4.19
CA ILE A 239 -17.57 31.33 4.73
C ILE A 239 -18.68 31.35 3.68
#